data_AF-A0A4R7BEW4-F1
#
_entry.id   AF-A0A4R7BEW4-F1
#
_cell.length_a   1.000
_cell.length_b   1.000
_cell.length_c   1.000
_cell.angle_alpha   90.00
_cell.angle_beta   90.00
_cell.angle_gamma   90.00
#
_symmetry.space_group_name_H-M   'P 1'
#
loop_
_entity.id
_entity.type
_entity.pdbx_description
1 polymer ?
#
loop_
_entity_poly.entity_id
_entity_poly.type
_entity_poly.pdbx_seq_one_letter_code
_entity_poly.pdbx_strand_id
1 'polypeptide(L)'
;MNTKTVYQCDAAGVYAGETVAHESPLEPGVFLIPAGAVQTAPPTIPAGQRAIWMTDSQSWRLEAVPVDPPPAPPAQTQTDLWAQFQKQAKTKLDASDTTMHRVAEAVALGLTTWTAPDVVTYVEMRRKLRAILSQPKPDSIPDSLPDAPYPANT
;
A
#
# COMPACT_ATOMS: atom_id res chain seq x y z
N MET A 1 32.48 37.91 19.24
CA MET A 1 31.01 37.91 19.15
C MET A 1 30.53 36.63 19.79
N ASN A 2 29.87 36.71 20.94
CA ASN A 2 29.29 35.52 21.56
C ASN A 2 27.95 35.20 20.91
N THR A 3 27.62 33.91 20.84
CA THR A 3 26.40 33.41 20.23
C THR A 3 25.74 32.40 21.16
N LYS A 4 24.41 32.40 21.18
CA LYS A 4 23.60 31.46 21.97
C LYS A 4 22.62 30.72 21.06
N THR A 5 22.51 29.41 21.22
CA THR A 5 21.49 28.61 20.53
C THR A 5 20.11 28.91 21.12
N VAL A 6 19.16 29.22 20.25
CA VAL A 6 17.74 29.42 20.57
C VAL A 6 16.89 28.62 19.59
N TYR A 7 15.64 28.35 19.94
CA TYR A 7 14.78 27.39 19.24
C TYR A 7 13.62 28.15 18.62
N GLN A 8 13.59 28.23 17.29
CA GLN A 8 12.57 28.96 16.56
C GLN A 8 11.25 28.19 16.59
N CYS A 9 10.15 28.88 16.88
CA CYS A 9 8.80 28.39 16.73
C CYS A 9 8.06 29.16 15.62
N ASP A 10 7.05 28.53 15.02
CA ASP A 10 6.13 29.20 14.10
C ASP A 10 5.06 30.03 14.85
N ALA A 11 4.13 30.64 14.11
CA ALA A 11 3.05 31.44 14.69
C ALA A 11 2.08 30.63 15.58
N ALA A 12 2.03 29.31 15.42
CA ALA A 12 1.26 28.39 16.25
C ALA A 12 2.08 27.82 17.43
N GLY A 13 3.34 28.22 17.58
CA GLY A 13 4.25 27.72 18.61
C GLY A 13 4.91 26.38 18.24
N VAL A 14 4.71 25.84 17.04
CA VAL A 14 5.33 24.58 16.60
C VAL A 14 6.84 24.80 16.41
N TYR A 15 7.65 23.91 16.97
CA TYR A 15 9.10 23.93 16.78
C TYR A 15 9.48 23.83 15.30
N ALA A 16 10.16 24.86 14.79
CA ALA A 16 10.58 24.97 13.39
C ALA A 16 12.07 24.63 13.19
N GLY A 17 12.91 24.82 14.22
CA GLY A 17 14.33 24.47 14.17
C GLY A 17 15.21 25.26 15.13
N GLU A 18 16.50 24.90 15.18
CA GLU A 18 17.50 25.64 15.95
C GLU A 18 17.94 26.88 15.17
N THR A 19 18.17 27.97 15.89
CA THR A 19 18.71 29.21 15.36
C THR A 19 19.67 29.84 16.36
N VAL A 20 20.38 30.89 15.96
CA VAL A 20 21.45 31.51 16.75
C VAL A 20 21.08 32.95 17.09
N ALA A 21 21.14 33.28 18.38
CA ALA A 21 21.04 34.63 18.89
C ALA A 21 22.45 35.22 19.09
N HIS A 22 22.66 36.45 18.61
CA HIS A 22 23.94 37.15 18.74
C HIS A 22 23.92 38.06 19.97
N GLU A 23 25.06 38.16 20.67
CA GLU A 23 25.24 39.13 21.74
C GLU A 23 25.16 40.58 21.21
N SER A 24 24.52 41.46 21.99
CA SER A 24 24.40 42.88 21.72
C SER A 24 25.77 43.54 21.79
N PRO A 25 26.19 44.30 20.76
CA PRO A 25 27.47 45.00 20.78
C PRO A 25 27.51 46.16 21.78
N LEU A 26 26.35 46.65 22.25
CA LEU A 26 26.23 47.79 23.18
C LEU A 26 26.09 47.35 24.64
N GLU A 27 25.61 46.14 24.89
CA GLU A 27 25.31 45.62 26.23
C GLU A 27 25.89 44.22 26.38
N PRO A 28 27.12 44.10 26.91
CA PRO A 28 27.74 42.80 27.16
C PRO A 28 26.84 41.93 28.05
N GLY A 29 26.59 40.70 27.61
CA GLY A 29 25.70 39.73 28.27
C GLY A 29 24.24 39.70 27.78
N VAL A 30 23.80 40.67 26.97
CA VAL A 30 22.44 40.69 26.40
C VAL A 30 22.44 40.05 25.01
N PHE A 31 21.58 39.06 24.76
CA PHE A 31 21.48 38.40 23.46
C PHE A 31 20.22 38.84 22.69
N LEU A 32 20.38 39.13 21.41
CA LEU A 32 19.29 39.50 20.50
C LEU A 32 18.55 38.24 20.05
N ILE A 33 17.46 37.93 20.73
CA ILE A 33 16.64 36.75 20.46
C ILE A 33 15.65 37.08 19.33
N PRO A 34 15.64 36.30 18.23
CA PRO A 34 14.66 36.47 17.16
C PRO A 34 13.21 36.36 17.65
N ALA A 35 12.29 37.04 16.98
CA ALA A 35 10.87 36.94 17.29
C ALA A 35 10.38 35.50 17.10
N GLY A 36 9.68 34.96 18.12
CA GLY A 36 9.21 33.57 18.12
C GLY A 36 10.26 32.53 18.49
N ALA A 37 11.49 32.95 18.87
CA ALA A 37 12.50 32.02 19.38
C ALA A 37 12.41 31.85 20.91
N VAL A 38 12.61 30.61 21.34
CA VAL A 38 12.57 30.19 22.73
C VAL A 38 13.97 29.78 23.17
N GLN A 39 14.37 30.12 24.40
CA GLN A 39 15.70 29.75 24.92
C GLN A 39 15.74 28.36 25.55
N THR A 40 14.58 27.79 25.85
CA THR A 40 14.40 26.46 26.43
C THR A 40 14.48 25.41 25.34
N ALA A 41 15.40 24.45 25.51
CA ALA A 41 15.55 23.34 24.56
C ALA A 41 14.28 22.49 24.47
N PRO A 42 13.86 22.08 23.25
CA PRO A 42 12.79 21.12 23.07
C PRO A 42 13.19 19.76 23.67
N PRO A 43 12.24 19.01 24.23
CA PRO A 43 12.46 17.62 24.61
C PRO A 43 12.69 16.77 23.35
N THR A 44 13.21 15.55 23.53
CA THR A 44 13.36 14.58 22.45
C THR A 44 12.02 14.35 21.75
N ILE A 45 11.93 14.76 20.48
CA ILE A 45 10.72 14.62 19.66
C ILE A 45 10.75 13.22 19.02
N PRO A 46 9.84 12.29 19.40
CA PRO A 46 9.78 10.99 18.75
C PRO A 46 9.23 11.11 17.32
N ALA A 47 9.55 10.13 16.48
CA ALA A 47 9.08 10.09 15.09
C ALA A 47 7.54 10.14 15.02
N GLY A 48 7.00 11.00 14.14
CA GLY A 48 5.55 11.19 14.00
C GLY A 48 4.93 12.13 15.03
N GLN A 49 5.73 12.79 15.87
CA GLN A 49 5.27 13.86 16.77
C GLN A 49 5.95 15.18 16.43
N ARG A 50 5.35 16.28 16.88
CA ARG A 50 5.88 17.64 16.83
C ARG A 50 5.84 18.24 18.23
N ALA A 51 6.86 19.04 18.57
CA ALA A 51 6.87 19.82 19.79
C ALA A 51 6.21 21.18 19.55
N ILE A 52 5.34 21.60 20.47
CA ILE A 52 4.66 22.89 20.47
C ILE A 52 5.00 23.61 21.76
N TRP A 53 5.50 24.83 21.64
CA TRP A 53 5.78 25.72 22.75
C TRP A 53 4.49 26.33 23.27
N MET A 54 4.17 26.06 24.53
CA MET A 54 3.05 26.65 25.24
C MET A 54 3.54 27.92 25.95
N THR A 55 3.21 29.09 25.38
CA THR A 55 3.59 30.39 25.97
C THR A 55 2.99 30.57 27.37
N ASP A 56 1.78 30.07 27.61
CA ASP A 56 1.07 30.20 28.90
C ASP A 56 1.75 29.44 30.05
N SER A 57 2.29 28.25 29.77
CA SER A 57 2.94 27.39 30.76
C SER A 57 4.47 27.37 30.64
N GLN A 58 5.03 28.14 29.70
CA GLN A 58 6.45 28.16 29.35
C GLN A 58 7.06 26.75 29.20
N SER A 59 6.34 25.85 28.52
CA SER A 59 6.71 24.44 28.42
C SER A 59 6.41 23.83 27.05
N TRP A 60 7.10 22.75 26.72
CA TRP A 60 6.90 22.00 25.48
C TRP A 60 5.81 20.94 25.63
N ARG A 61 4.86 20.92 24.69
CA ARG A 61 3.89 19.83 24.52
C ARG A 61 4.22 19.05 23.26
N LEU A 62 4.18 17.72 23.35
CA LEU A 62 4.28 16.86 22.17
C LEU A 62 2.88 16.55 21.65
N GLU A 63 2.67 16.78 20.35
CA GLU A 63 1.45 16.39 19.65
C GLU A 63 1.78 15.46 18.49
N ALA A 64 0.87 14.54 18.17
CA ALA A 64 0.99 13.72 16.98
C ALA A 64 0.89 14.61 15.74
N VAL A 65 1.86 14.46 14.83
CA VAL A 65 1.72 15.01 13.49
C VAL A 65 0.59 14.21 12.84
N PRO A 66 -0.46 14.85 12.31
CA PRO A 66 -1.45 14.16 11.51
C PRO A 66 -0.73 13.47 10.36
N VAL A 67 -0.61 12.14 10.44
CA VAL A 67 -0.14 11.34 9.32
C VAL A 67 -1.29 11.37 8.33
N ASP A 68 -1.14 12.12 7.24
CA ASP A 68 -2.08 12.02 6.13
C ASP A 68 -2.25 10.52 5.82
N PRO A 69 -3.50 10.02 5.73
CA PRO A 69 -3.70 8.63 5.36
C PRO A 69 -2.89 8.39 4.08
N PRO A 70 -2.09 7.31 4.01
CA PRO A 70 -1.35 7.00 2.79
C PRO A 70 -2.31 7.16 1.61
N PRO A 71 -1.90 7.81 0.51
CA PRO A 71 -2.79 7.95 -0.65
C PRO A 71 -3.40 6.59 -0.92
N ALA A 72 -4.74 6.52 -0.91
CA ALA A 72 -5.45 5.26 -1.08
C ALA A 72 -4.81 4.53 -2.27
N PRO A 73 -4.58 3.20 -2.19
CA PRO A 73 -4.03 2.45 -3.31
C PRO A 73 -4.75 2.89 -4.58
N PRO A 74 -4.04 3.23 -5.67
CA PRO A 74 -4.66 3.78 -6.87
C PRO A 74 -5.86 2.91 -7.21
N ALA A 75 -7.05 3.54 -7.27
CA ALA A 75 -8.28 2.82 -7.53
C ALA A 75 -8.08 1.96 -8.78
N GLN A 76 -8.14 0.63 -8.62
CA GLN A 76 -7.87 -0.29 -9.72
C GLN A 76 -8.82 0.04 -10.86
N THR A 77 -8.29 0.28 -12.06
CA THR A 77 -9.13 0.60 -13.20
C THR A 77 -9.84 -0.67 -13.68
N GLN A 78 -10.98 -0.53 -14.37
CA GLN A 78 -11.67 -1.67 -14.96
C GLN A 78 -10.77 -2.46 -15.94
N THR A 79 -9.79 -1.79 -16.56
CA THR A 79 -8.78 -2.43 -17.41
C THR A 79 -7.83 -3.30 -16.59
N ASP A 80 -7.39 -2.82 -15.42
CA ASP A 80 -6.53 -3.59 -14.52
C ASP A 80 -7.29 -4.81 -13.96
N LEU A 81 -8.56 -4.64 -13.60
CA LEU A 81 -9.43 -5.73 -13.15
C LEU A 81 -9.58 -6.80 -14.24
N TRP A 82 -9.80 -6.39 -15.50
CA TRP A 82 -9.90 -7.34 -16.61
C TRP A 82 -8.58 -8.06 -16.86
N ALA A 83 -7.45 -7.34 -16.85
CA ALA A 83 -6.13 -7.95 -17.00
C ALA A 83 -5.82 -8.96 -15.88
N GLN A 84 -6.22 -8.65 -14.63
CA GLN A 84 -6.12 -9.58 -13.51
C GLN A 84 -7.01 -10.81 -13.72
N PHE A 85 -8.25 -10.63 -14.16
CA PHE A 85 -9.18 -11.72 -14.45
C PHE A 85 -8.64 -12.65 -15.55
N GLN A 86 -8.11 -12.10 -16.63
CA GLN A 86 -7.46 -12.86 -17.69
C GLN A 86 -6.23 -13.62 -17.18
N LYS A 87 -5.40 -13.01 -16.32
CA LYS A 87 -4.26 -13.69 -15.69
C LYS A 87 -4.70 -14.88 -14.85
N GLN A 88 -5.76 -14.73 -14.06
CA GLN A 88 -6.32 -15.83 -13.27
C GLN A 88 -6.86 -16.95 -14.18
N ALA A 89 -7.58 -16.59 -15.26
CA ALA A 89 -8.09 -17.55 -16.23
C ALA A 89 -6.96 -18.36 -16.89
N LYS A 90 -5.86 -17.68 -17.25
CA LYS A 90 -4.65 -18.32 -17.77
C LYS A 90 -4.03 -19.29 -16.77
N THR A 91 -3.84 -18.87 -15.53
CA THR A 91 -3.29 -19.75 -14.48
C THR A 91 -4.15 -21.00 -14.29
N LYS A 92 -5.48 -20.87 -14.30
CA LYS A 92 -6.40 -22.01 -14.19
C LYS A 92 -6.35 -22.92 -15.42
N LEU A 93 -6.17 -22.36 -16.61
CA LEU A 93 -5.98 -23.12 -17.84
C LEU A 93 -4.66 -23.90 -17.80
N ASP A 94 -3.56 -23.25 -17.42
CA ASP A 94 -2.23 -23.87 -17.31
C ASP A 94 -2.23 -24.97 -16.23
N ALA A 95 -2.88 -24.74 -15.07
CA ALA A 95 -3.03 -25.75 -14.02
C ALA A 95 -3.87 -26.97 -14.44
N SER A 96 -4.80 -26.81 -15.39
CA SER A 96 -5.64 -27.90 -15.90
C SER A 96 -5.00 -28.70 -17.04
N ASP A 97 -3.84 -28.28 -17.56
CA ASP A 97 -3.15 -28.99 -18.64
C ASP A 97 -2.66 -30.38 -18.19
N THR A 98 -2.05 -30.47 -17.02
CA THR A 98 -1.57 -31.75 -16.46
C THR A 98 -2.71 -32.73 -16.23
N THR A 99 -3.85 -32.26 -15.72
CA THR A 99 -5.03 -33.11 -15.51
C THR A 99 -5.56 -33.64 -16.84
N MET A 100 -5.64 -32.82 -17.89
CA MET A 100 -6.05 -33.30 -19.23
C MET A 100 -5.11 -34.37 -19.78
N HIS A 101 -3.81 -34.22 -19.57
CA HIS A 101 -2.83 -35.21 -20.03
C HIS A 101 -3.04 -36.56 -19.33
N ARG A 102 -3.22 -36.53 -18.00
CA ARG A 102 -3.50 -37.75 -17.20
C ARG A 102 -4.81 -38.41 -17.59
N VAL A 103 -5.86 -37.62 -17.82
CA VAL A 103 -7.16 -38.15 -18.29
C VAL A 103 -7.01 -38.81 -19.65
N ALA A 104 -6.28 -38.19 -20.59
CA ALA A 104 -6.04 -38.77 -21.91
C ALA A 104 -5.26 -40.09 -21.83
N GLU A 105 -4.23 -40.17 -20.97
CA GLU A 105 -3.46 -41.39 -20.71
C GLU A 105 -4.33 -42.49 -20.09
N ALA A 106 -5.11 -42.17 -19.06
CA ALA A 106 -6.00 -43.11 -18.39
C ALA A 106 -7.10 -43.65 -19.31
N VAL A 107 -7.64 -42.79 -20.19
CA VAL A 107 -8.60 -43.20 -21.24
C VAL A 107 -7.95 -44.16 -22.23
N ALA A 108 -6.72 -43.88 -22.68
CA ALA A 108 -6.00 -44.75 -23.61
C ALA A 108 -5.67 -46.13 -23.02
N LEU A 109 -5.39 -46.19 -21.72
CA LEU A 109 -5.12 -47.43 -21.00
C LEU A 109 -6.40 -48.17 -20.55
N GLY A 110 -7.57 -47.55 -20.70
CA GLY A 110 -8.83 -48.09 -20.17
C GLY A 110 -8.90 -48.11 -18.63
N LEU A 111 -8.11 -47.28 -17.95
CA LEU A 111 -7.98 -47.20 -16.49
C LEU A 111 -8.66 -45.97 -15.87
N THR A 112 -9.42 -45.21 -16.66
CA THR A 112 -10.06 -43.98 -16.20
C THR A 112 -11.22 -44.23 -15.24
N THR A 113 -11.27 -43.44 -14.16
CA THR A 113 -12.44 -43.32 -13.27
C THR A 113 -13.45 -42.29 -13.77
N TRP A 114 -13.09 -41.49 -14.77
CA TRP A 114 -13.92 -40.45 -15.35
C TRP A 114 -14.86 -41.00 -16.40
N THR A 115 -16.13 -40.60 -16.35
CA THR A 115 -17.12 -40.89 -17.38
C THR A 115 -17.02 -39.92 -18.56
N ALA A 116 -17.62 -40.26 -19.70
CA ALA A 116 -17.63 -39.35 -20.87
C ALA A 116 -18.25 -37.96 -20.54
N PRO A 117 -19.37 -37.85 -19.80
CA PRO A 117 -19.89 -36.56 -19.32
C PRO A 117 -18.87 -35.74 -18.50
N ASP A 118 -18.04 -36.39 -17.70
CA ASP A 118 -17.06 -35.72 -16.83
C ASP A 118 -15.96 -35.06 -17.66
N VAL A 119 -15.44 -35.79 -18.64
CA VAL A 119 -14.45 -35.30 -19.59
C VAL A 119 -15.02 -34.14 -20.40
N VAL A 120 -16.26 -34.24 -20.88
CA VAL A 120 -16.93 -33.15 -21.60
C VAL A 120 -17.06 -31.90 -20.74
N THR A 121 -17.52 -32.04 -19.49
CA THR A 121 -17.69 -30.91 -18.57
C THR A 121 -16.37 -30.20 -18.30
N TYR A 122 -15.29 -30.96 -18.14
CA TYR A 122 -13.96 -30.42 -17.91
C TYR A 122 -13.37 -29.73 -19.15
N VAL A 123 -13.57 -30.30 -20.34
CA VAL A 123 -13.17 -29.68 -21.60
C VAL A 123 -13.95 -28.39 -21.87
N GLU A 124 -15.24 -28.35 -21.53
CA GLU A 124 -16.06 -27.14 -21.62
C GLU A 124 -15.60 -26.05 -20.64
N MET A 125 -15.20 -26.40 -19.41
CA MET A 125 -14.55 -25.44 -18.50
C MET A 125 -13.29 -24.83 -19.15
N ARG A 126 -12.40 -25.67 -19.73
CA ARG A 126 -11.19 -25.21 -20.42
C ARG A 126 -11.50 -24.34 -21.63
N ARG A 127 -12.57 -24.67 -22.39
CA ARG A 127 -13.05 -23.87 -23.51
C ARG A 127 -13.49 -22.48 -23.06
N LYS A 128 -14.24 -22.39 -21.96
CA LYS A 128 -14.66 -21.10 -21.35
C LYS A 128 -13.45 -20.27 -20.88
N LEU A 129 -12.46 -20.90 -20.25
CA LEU A 129 -11.23 -20.22 -19.85
C LEU A 129 -10.47 -19.64 -21.05
N ARG A 130 -10.37 -20.39 -22.16
CA ARG A 130 -9.75 -19.88 -23.39
C ARG A 130 -10.55 -18.72 -24.00
N ALA A 131 -11.88 -18.77 -23.93
CA ALA A 131 -12.73 -17.69 -24.42
C ALA A 131 -12.46 -16.37 -23.66
N ILE A 132 -12.27 -16.42 -22.33
CA ILE A 132 -11.91 -15.25 -21.51
C ILE A 132 -10.59 -14.60 -21.99
N LEU A 133 -9.62 -15.40 -22.42
CA LEU A 133 -8.32 -14.90 -22.88
C LEU A 133 -8.40 -14.23 -24.26
N SER A 134 -9.35 -14.63 -25.11
CA SER A 134 -9.51 -14.08 -26.46
C SER A 134 -10.61 -13.04 -26.58
N GLN A 135 -11.49 -12.92 -25.58
CA GLN A 135 -12.60 -11.98 -25.60
C GLN A 135 -12.13 -10.53 -25.38
N PRO A 136 -12.71 -9.55 -26.09
CA PRO A 136 -12.55 -8.14 -25.70
C PRO A 136 -13.12 -7.89 -24.30
N LYS A 137 -12.64 -6.83 -23.63
CA LYS A 137 -13.10 -6.46 -22.28
C LYS A 137 -14.64 -6.31 -22.26
N PRO A 138 -15.37 -7.08 -21.43
CA PRO A 138 -16.82 -6.93 -21.28
C PRO A 138 -17.18 -5.71 -20.40
N ASP A 139 -18.42 -5.24 -20.50
CA ASP A 139 -18.93 -4.13 -19.68
C ASP A 139 -19.03 -4.50 -18.19
N SER A 140 -19.27 -5.78 -17.90
CA SER A 140 -19.28 -6.37 -16.56
C SER A 140 -18.33 -7.56 -16.53
N ILE A 141 -17.32 -7.49 -15.66
CA ILE A 141 -16.37 -8.58 -15.44
C ILE A 141 -17.03 -9.56 -14.45
N PRO A 142 -17.11 -10.86 -14.76
CA PRO A 142 -17.64 -11.84 -13.82
C PRO A 142 -16.84 -11.88 -12.51
N ASP A 143 -17.53 -12.09 -11.39
CA ASP A 143 -16.89 -12.15 -10.06
C ASP A 143 -16.06 -13.42 -9.85
N SER A 144 -16.31 -14.48 -10.64
CA SER A 144 -15.63 -15.77 -10.52
C SER A 144 -15.31 -16.41 -11.86
N LEU A 145 -14.26 -17.23 -11.86
CA LEU A 145 -13.89 -18.07 -13.00
C LEU A 145 -14.78 -19.32 -13.07
N PRO A 146 -14.96 -19.92 -14.26
CA PRO A 146 -15.64 -21.21 -14.42
C PRO A 146 -15.07 -22.26 -13.47
N ASP A 147 -15.91 -22.91 -12.66
CA ASP A 147 -15.48 -23.92 -11.70
C ASP A 147 -14.97 -25.20 -12.36
N ALA A 148 -13.98 -25.82 -11.72
CA ALA A 148 -13.51 -27.14 -12.12
C ALA A 148 -14.50 -28.17 -11.58
N PRO A 149 -15.08 -29.03 -12.44
CA PRO A 149 -16.07 -30.01 -11.99
C PRO A 149 -15.49 -31.10 -11.08
N TYR A 150 -14.16 -31.27 -11.09
CA TYR A 150 -13.45 -32.28 -10.29
C TYR A 150 -12.20 -31.69 -9.64
N PRO A 151 -11.84 -32.13 -8.40
CA PRO A 151 -10.62 -31.69 -7.75
C PRO A 151 -9.39 -32.13 -8.56
N ALA A 152 -8.33 -31.33 -8.55
CA ALA A 152 -7.11 -31.56 -9.34
C ALA A 152 -6.33 -32.87 -9.01
N ASN A 153 -6.80 -33.65 -8.04
CA ASN A 153 -6.13 -34.83 -7.47
C ASN A 153 -6.87 -36.16 -7.71
N THR A 154 -7.94 -36.19 -8.51
CA THR A 154 -8.64 -37.44 -8.91
C THR A 154 -8.27 -37.91 -10.30
#